data_AF-A0A068VBZ8-F1
#
_entry.id   AF-A0A068VBZ8-F1
#
_cell.length_a   1.000
_cell.length_b   1.000
_cell.length_c   1.000
_cell.angle_alpha   90.00
_cell.angle_beta   90.00
_cell.angle_gamma   90.00
#
_symmetry.space_group_name_H-M   'P 1'
#
loop_
_entity.id
_entity.type
_entity.pdbx_description
1 polymer ?
#
loop_
_entity_poly.entity_id
_entity_poly.type
_entity_poly.pdbx_seq_one_letter_code
_entity_poly.pdbx_strand_id
1 'polypeptide(L)'
;MDPNKLVKLIEILNPQNKPGRITIITKIGAENMRVKLPHLIRAVRRAGQIVTWISDPMHGNTIKAPCGLNTRPFDAIRVEVRAFFDVHKQEGSHPGGVHLEMTGQNVTEYIGGSRTVIL
;
A
#
# COMPACT_ATOMS: atom_id res chain seq x y z
N MET A 1 1.12 -5.99 -10.47
CA MET A 1 0.26 -7.15 -10.19
C MET A 1 -0.83 -7.18 -11.24
N ASP A 2 -1.00 -8.30 -11.94
CA ASP A 2 -2.12 -8.49 -12.87
C ASP A 2 -3.41 -8.79 -12.07
N PRO A 3 -4.55 -8.14 -12.34
CA PRO A 3 -5.79 -8.36 -11.58
C PRO A 3 -6.33 -9.78 -11.69
N ASN A 4 -6.21 -10.45 -12.85
CA ASN A 4 -6.71 -11.82 -13.01
C ASN A 4 -5.86 -12.82 -12.23
N LYS A 5 -4.53 -12.63 -12.23
CA LYS A 5 -3.61 -13.41 -11.41
C LYS A 5 -3.90 -13.23 -9.91
N LEU A 6 -4.22 -12.02 -9.47
CA LEU A 6 -4.61 -11.77 -8.07
C LEU A 6 -5.86 -12.57 -7.67
N VAL A 7 -6.91 -12.53 -8.50
CA VAL A 7 -8.15 -13.27 -8.25
C VAL A 7 -7.89 -14.78 -8.13
N LYS A 8 -7.11 -15.36 -9.05
CA LYS A 8 -6.72 -16.79 -8.98
C LYS A 8 -5.94 -17.12 -7.71
N LEU A 9 -5.05 -16.24 -7.28
CA LEU A 9 -4.29 -16.42 -6.04
C LEU A 9 -5.20 -16.43 -4.81
N ILE A 10 -6.17 -15.52 -4.75
CA ILE A 10 -7.14 -15.47 -3.64
C ILE A 10 -8.01 -16.72 -3.63
N GLU A 11 -8.44 -17.22 -4.79
CA GLU A 11 -9.22 -18.44 -4.91
C GLU A 11 -8.47 -19.67 -4.36
N ILE A 12 -7.18 -19.81 -4.72
CA ILE A 12 -6.32 -20.89 -4.23
C ILE A 12 -6.11 -20.79 -2.71
N LEU A 13 -5.89 -19.58 -2.20
CA LEU A 13 -5.52 -19.36 -0.79
C LEU A 13 -6.72 -19.24 0.16
N ASN A 14 -7.92 -18.95 -0.37
CA ASN A 14 -9.16 -18.78 0.37
C ASN A 14 -10.37 -19.39 -0.37
N PRO A 15 -10.36 -20.71 -0.62
CA PRO A 15 -11.39 -21.35 -1.44
C PRO A 15 -12.80 -21.29 -0.82
N GLN A 16 -12.90 -21.16 0.50
CA GLN A 16 -14.18 -20.97 1.22
C GLN A 16 -14.58 -19.49 1.34
N ASN A 17 -13.83 -18.57 0.74
CA ASN A 17 -14.06 -17.13 0.79
C ASN A 17 -14.26 -16.58 2.22
N LYS A 18 -13.52 -17.12 3.20
CA LYS A 18 -13.65 -16.76 4.61
C LYS A 18 -13.21 -15.30 4.82
N PRO A 19 -14.08 -14.40 5.34
CA PRO A 19 -13.70 -13.02 5.61
C PRO A 19 -12.49 -12.91 6.54
N GLY A 20 -11.58 -11.97 6.24
CA GLY A 20 -10.37 -11.73 7.04
C GLY A 20 -9.26 -12.79 6.89
N ARG A 21 -9.47 -13.87 6.13
CA ARG A 21 -8.44 -14.89 5.87
C ARG A 21 -7.29 -14.35 5.02
N ILE A 22 -7.61 -13.50 4.03
CA ILE A 22 -6.64 -12.92 3.11
C ILE A 22 -6.54 -11.43 3.34
N THR A 23 -5.30 -10.98 3.51
CA THR A 23 -4.94 -9.57 3.54
C THR A 23 -4.10 -9.26 2.31
N ILE A 24 -4.54 -8.30 1.51
CA ILE A 24 -3.79 -7.79 0.36
C ILE A 24 -3.04 -6.54 0.81
N ILE A 25 -1.72 -6.64 0.87
CA ILE A 25 -0.84 -5.51 1.19
C ILE A 25 -0.39 -4.86 -0.12
N THR A 26 -0.76 -3.60 -0.29
CA THR A 26 -0.49 -2.79 -1.48
C THR A 26 0.72 -1.89 -1.22
N LYS A 27 1.83 -2.18 -1.91
CA LYS A 27 3.08 -1.41 -1.89
C LYS A 27 3.40 -0.90 -3.28
N ILE A 28 2.64 0.08 -3.75
CA ILE A 28 2.59 0.43 -5.19
C ILE A 28 3.34 1.74 -5.46
N GLY A 29 3.54 2.57 -4.44
CA GLY A 29 4.16 3.89 -4.56
C GLY A 29 3.10 4.97 -4.75
N ALA A 30 3.39 6.17 -4.23
CA ALA A 30 2.50 7.32 -4.23
C ALA A 30 1.93 7.69 -5.62
N GLU A 31 2.77 7.63 -6.64
CA GLU A 31 2.42 7.98 -8.02
C GLU A 31 1.48 6.96 -8.68
N ASN A 32 1.59 5.69 -8.28
CA ASN A 32 0.88 4.59 -8.92
C ASN A 32 -0.42 4.21 -8.21
N MET A 33 -0.60 4.60 -6.95
CA MET A 33 -1.72 4.15 -6.12
C MET A 33 -3.08 4.44 -6.76
N ARG A 34 -3.29 5.68 -7.24
CA ARG A 34 -4.54 6.11 -7.89
C ARG A 34 -4.77 5.46 -9.24
N VAL A 35 -3.72 4.98 -9.90
CA VAL A 35 -3.80 4.35 -11.21
C VAL A 35 -4.07 2.86 -11.07
N LYS A 36 -3.31 2.15 -10.22
CA LYS A 36 -3.28 0.68 -10.21
C LYS A 36 -4.29 0.06 -9.24
N LEU A 37 -4.49 0.65 -8.06
CA LEU A 37 -5.36 0.07 -7.03
C LEU A 37 -6.83 -0.10 -7.48
N PRO A 38 -7.47 0.86 -8.19
CA PRO A 38 -8.86 0.69 -8.63
C PRO A 38 -9.07 -0.57 -9.46
N HIS A 39 -8.11 -0.91 -10.34
CA HIS A 39 -8.21 -2.11 -11.17
C HIS A 39 -8.19 -3.41 -10.35
N LEU A 40 -7.38 -3.46 -9.28
CA LEU A 40 -7.31 -4.61 -8.37
C LEU A 40 -8.61 -4.74 -7.56
N ILE A 41 -9.09 -3.65 -6.97
CA ILE A 41 -10.35 -3.62 -6.19
C ILE A 41 -11.51 -4.11 -7.05
N ARG A 42 -11.65 -3.58 -8.27
CA ARG A 42 -12.72 -3.96 -9.19
C ARG A 42 -12.65 -5.44 -9.57
N ALA A 43 -11.47 -5.99 -9.78
CA ALA A 43 -11.32 -7.40 -10.12
C ALA A 43 -11.72 -8.33 -8.97
N VAL A 44 -11.22 -8.06 -7.76
CA VAL A 44 -11.58 -8.82 -6.55
C VAL A 44 -13.08 -8.73 -6.26
N ARG A 45 -13.66 -7.53 -6.39
CA ARG A 45 -15.11 -7.31 -6.24
C ARG A 45 -15.93 -8.10 -7.26
N ARG A 46 -15.54 -8.08 -8.55
CA ARG A 46 -16.24 -8.87 -9.59
C ARG A 46 -16.17 -10.38 -9.34
N ALA A 47 -15.09 -10.84 -8.72
CA ALA A 47 -14.94 -12.25 -8.33
C ALA A 47 -15.72 -12.61 -7.04
N GLY A 48 -16.39 -11.66 -6.38
CA GLY A 48 -17.12 -11.90 -5.13
C GLY A 48 -16.22 -12.22 -3.93
N GLN A 49 -14.92 -11.97 -4.03
CA GLN A 49 -13.93 -12.35 -3.03
C GLN A 49 -13.86 -11.32 -1.89
N ILE A 50 -13.78 -11.81 -0.65
CA ILE A 50 -13.72 -10.98 0.55
C ILE A 50 -12.28 -10.99 1.08
N VAL A 51 -11.67 -9.80 1.11
CA VAL A 51 -10.28 -9.60 1.52
C VAL A 51 -10.15 -8.34 2.37
N THR A 52 -9.10 -8.28 3.18
CA THR A 52 -8.69 -7.06 3.89
C THR A 52 -7.66 -6.31 3.04
N TRP A 53 -7.92 -5.04 2.75
CA TRP A 53 -6.96 -4.19 2.03
C TRP A 53 -6.07 -3.43 3.00
N ILE A 54 -4.77 -3.50 2.81
CA ILE A 54 -3.77 -2.77 3.61
C ILE A 54 -2.86 -1.99 2.67
N SER A 55 -2.51 -0.75 3.05
CA SER A 55 -1.45 0.00 2.39
C SER A 55 -0.12 -0.19 3.10
N ASP A 56 0.92 -0.51 2.35
CA ASP A 56 2.32 -0.43 2.76
C ASP A 56 2.97 0.72 1.97
N PRO A 57 2.96 1.94 2.54
CA PRO A 57 3.50 3.13 1.89
C PRO A 57 5.03 3.22 2.00
N MET A 58 5.71 2.20 2.54
CA MET A 58 7.15 2.24 2.78
C MET A 58 7.89 1.74 1.53
N HIS A 59 7.61 0.51 1.12
CA HIS A 59 8.41 -0.19 0.13
C HIS A 59 8.29 0.38 -1.28
N GLY A 60 7.15 0.97 -1.63
CA GLY A 60 6.91 1.55 -2.96
C GLY A 60 7.58 2.91 -3.18
N ASN A 61 8.10 3.55 -2.13
CA ASN A 61 8.60 4.93 -2.15
C ASN A 61 10.11 5.04 -1.82
N THR A 62 10.85 3.93 -1.85
CA THR A 62 12.29 3.94 -1.60
C THR A 62 13.05 4.61 -2.74
N ILE A 63 13.92 5.55 -2.39
CA ILE A 63 14.85 6.23 -3.29
C ILE A 63 16.29 6.09 -2.77
N LYS A 64 17.27 6.35 -3.63
CA LYS A 64 18.67 6.41 -3.24
C LYS A 64 19.10 7.88 -3.10
N ALA A 65 19.57 8.26 -1.92
CA ALA A 65 20.07 9.60 -1.64
C ALA A 65 21.43 9.86 -2.34
N PRO A 66 21.85 11.12 -2.53
CA PRO A 66 23.16 11.45 -3.10
C PRO A 66 24.34 10.82 -2.34
N CYS A 67 24.22 10.68 -1.02
CA CYS A 67 25.20 10.00 -0.16
C CYS A 67 25.24 8.47 -0.33
N GLY A 68 24.37 7.89 -1.16
CA GLY A 68 24.31 6.47 -1.48
C GLY A 68 23.41 5.64 -0.57
N LEU A 69 22.85 6.22 0.49
CA LEU A 69 21.92 5.56 1.40
C LEU A 69 20.52 5.42 0.79
N ASN A 70 19.85 4.30 1.09
CA ASN A 70 18.43 4.16 0.77
C ASN A 70 17.61 4.96 1.78
N THR A 71 16.67 5.77 1.29
CA THR A 71 15.77 6.55 2.12
C THR A 71 14.39 6.61 1.49
N ARG A 72 13.44 7.20 2.21
CA ARG A 72 12.05 7.37 1.79
C ARG A 72 11.61 8.78 2.15
N PRO A 73 11.06 9.56 1.20
CA PRO A 73 10.47 10.86 1.53
C PRO A 73 9.20 10.68 2.35
N PHE A 74 9.14 11.33 3.51
CA PHE A 74 7.94 11.29 4.38
C PHE A 74 6.67 11.76 3.64
N ASP A 75 6.79 12.76 2.78
CA ASP A 75 5.66 13.24 1.98
C ASP A 75 5.15 12.19 1.00
N ALA A 76 6.03 11.38 0.39
CA ALA A 76 5.61 10.29 -0.49
C ALA A 76 4.81 9.23 0.28
N ILE A 77 5.26 8.86 1.48
CA ILE A 77 4.53 7.96 2.39
C ILE A 77 3.13 8.53 2.68
N ARG A 78 3.04 9.81 3.07
CA ARG A 78 1.76 10.48 3.34
C ARG A 78 0.85 10.51 2.11
N VAL A 79 1.39 10.78 0.92
CA VAL A 79 0.63 10.83 -0.33
C VAL A 79 0.08 9.46 -0.69
N GLU A 80 0.84 8.38 -0.53
CA GLU A 80 0.36 7.02 -0.81
C GLU A 80 -0.77 6.61 0.15
N VAL A 81 -0.63 6.88 1.45
CA VAL A 81 -1.70 6.62 2.43
C VAL A 81 -2.96 7.39 2.05
N ARG A 82 -2.85 8.69 1.75
CA ARG A 82 -4.02 9.49 1.35
C ARG A 82 -4.67 8.94 0.07
N ALA A 83 -3.86 8.57 -0.91
CA ALA A 83 -4.31 7.97 -2.16
C ALA A 83 -5.07 6.66 -1.94
N PHE A 84 -4.59 5.82 -1.04
CA PHE A 84 -5.24 4.56 -0.69
C PHE A 84 -6.66 4.79 -0.14
N PHE A 85 -6.83 5.71 0.81
CA PHE A 85 -8.15 6.07 1.34
C PHE A 85 -9.05 6.72 0.27
N ASP A 86 -8.51 7.63 -0.54
CA ASP A 86 -9.26 8.29 -1.62
C ASP A 86 -9.81 7.26 -2.63
N VAL A 87 -8.98 6.31 -3.06
CA VAL A 87 -9.37 5.25 -4.01
C VAL A 87 -10.42 4.35 -3.39
N HIS A 88 -10.26 3.93 -2.14
CA HIS A 88 -11.26 3.10 -1.47
C HIS A 88 -12.63 3.81 -1.38
N LYS A 89 -12.63 5.10 -1.04
CA LYS A 89 -13.84 5.93 -1.03
C LYS A 89 -14.48 6.02 -2.41
N GLN A 90 -13.69 6.27 -3.46
CA GLN A 90 -14.19 6.35 -4.85
C GLN A 90 -14.76 5.02 -5.35
N GLU A 91 -14.11 3.90 -5.01
CA GLU A 91 -14.56 2.57 -5.40
C GLU A 91 -15.69 2.01 -4.51
N GLY A 92 -16.07 2.70 -3.43
CA GLY A 92 -17.07 2.20 -2.47
C GLY A 92 -16.62 0.92 -1.76
N SER A 93 -15.33 0.84 -1.43
CA SER A 93 -14.71 -0.31 -0.76
C SER A 93 -14.06 0.09 0.56
N HIS A 94 -13.71 -0.87 1.41
CA HIS A 94 -13.22 -0.59 2.77
C HIS A 94 -11.69 -0.55 2.84
N PRO A 95 -11.08 0.57 3.29
CA PRO A 95 -9.65 0.65 3.55
C PRO A 95 -9.34 0.01 4.92
N GLY A 96 -8.79 -1.20 4.93
CA GLY A 96 -8.64 -2.02 6.13
C GLY A 96 -7.50 -1.62 7.07
N GLY A 97 -6.55 -0.76 6.64
CA GLY A 97 -5.47 -0.29 7.50
C GLY A 97 -4.15 0.00 6.77
N VAL A 98 -3.10 0.19 7.56
CA VAL A 98 -1.74 0.51 7.09
C VAL A 98 -0.70 -0.41 7.73
N HIS A 99 0.35 -0.75 6.99
CA HIS A 99 1.52 -1.48 7.44
C HIS A 99 2.72 -0.54 7.34
N LEU A 100 3.30 -0.17 8.49
CA LEU A 100 4.39 0.79 8.57
C LEU A 100 5.64 0.15 9.16
N GLU A 101 6.79 0.58 8.66
CA GLU A 101 8.09 0.32 9.27
C GLU A 101 8.44 1.50 10.17
N MET A 102 8.59 1.26 11.47
CA MET A 102 8.90 2.30 12.44
C MET A 102 9.77 1.76 13.58
N THR A 103 10.55 2.65 14.18
CA THR A 103 11.30 2.39 15.41
C THR A 103 11.01 3.48 16.43
N GLY A 104 11.03 3.13 17.72
CA GLY A 104 10.91 4.10 18.82
C GLY A 104 12.19 4.91 19.08
N GLN A 105 13.27 4.60 18.36
CA GLN A 105 14.55 5.28 18.46
C GLN A 105 14.57 6.57 17.62
N ASN A 106 15.35 7.57 18.05
CA ASN A 106 15.52 8.83 17.32
C ASN A 106 16.54 8.66 16.18
N VAL A 107 16.10 8.08 15.06
CA VAL A 107 16.92 7.81 13.87
C VAL A 107 16.67 8.82 12.74
N THR A 108 17.57 8.88 11.76
CA THR A 108 17.52 9.80 10.60
C THR A 108 17.38 9.07 9.25
N GLU A 109 16.63 7.96 9.21
CA GLU A 109 16.55 7.07 8.05
C GLU A 109 15.61 7.58 6.93
N TYR A 110 14.59 8.38 7.27
CA TYR A 110 13.64 8.96 6.32
C TYR A 110 13.79 10.47 6.25
N ILE A 111 13.75 11.02 5.03
CA ILE A 111 13.90 12.45 4.79
C ILE A 111 12.57 13.21 4.90
N GLY A 112 12.64 14.49 5.28
CA GLY A 112 11.47 15.34 5.53
C GLY A 112 10.90 15.16 6.94
N GLY A 113 9.57 15.19 7.07
CA GLY A 113 8.90 15.16 8.38
C GLY A 113 8.93 16.51 9.11
N SER A 114 8.46 16.55 10.36
CA SER A 114 8.42 17.78 11.17
C SER A 114 9.80 18.24 11.65
N ARG A 115 10.72 17.30 11.84
CA ARG A 115 12.15 17.55 12.00
C ARG A 115 12.78 17.33 10.64
N THR A 116 12.99 18.37 9.84
CA THR A 116 13.51 18.27 8.47
C THR A 116 14.82 17.47 8.43
N VAL A 117 14.74 16.17 8.15
CA VAL A 117 15.90 15.29 7.94
C VAL A 117 16.33 15.37 6.48
N ILE A 118 17.63 15.52 6.25
CA ILE A 118 18.26 15.61 4.92
C ILE A 118 19.44 14.61 4.90
N LEU A 119 19.63 13.92 3.76
CA LEU A 119 20.65 12.90 3.54
C LEU A 119 21.46 13.17 2.27
#